data_AF-A0A3M0W9E6-F1
#
_entry.id   AF-A0A3M0W9E6-F1
#
_cell.length_a   1.000
_cell.length_b   1.000
_cell.length_c   1.000
_cell.angle_alpha   90.00
_cell.angle_beta   90.00
_cell.angle_gamma   90.00
#
_symmetry.space_group_name_H-M   'P 1'
#
loop_
_entity.id
_entity.type
_entity.pdbx_description
1 polymer ?
#
loop_
_entity_poly.entity_id
_entity_poly.type
_entity_poly.pdbx_seq_one_letter_code
_entity_poly.pdbx_strand_id
1 'polypeptide(L)'
;MFGALNRFIARLDSDASAQSSTQNPGDNTLGFQVLKNTNKELPLEPWFDFVVGINGHPIESPDPGLFATEIRNCAGNYCSLDLWSAKGQRTHQLTIAVPAPPSSLGLTLQLAPLNSTFNIWHILTIPSPLSPAYIAGLLPHSDYILGSPSGILQGEAALGELVEDHLNRTLVLWVYNSEFDVVREVELVPRRGWGGEGALGAVLGYGALHRLPVGIGEEVQAPGEHLFDAGPERGPTGTGDDLGEPGEAEES
;
A
#
# COMPACT_ATOMS: atom_id res chain seq x y z
N MET A 1 26.64 45.12 16.47
CA MET A 1 26.43 43.66 16.49
C MET A 1 24.98 43.36 16.16
N PHE A 2 24.59 43.26 14.88
CA PHE A 2 23.34 42.65 14.40
C PHE A 2 23.52 42.39 12.90
N GLY A 3 23.84 41.16 12.54
CA GLY A 3 24.11 40.79 11.14
C GLY A 3 24.24 39.29 10.88
N ALA A 4 24.18 38.45 11.91
CA ALA A 4 24.34 37.00 11.77
C ALA A 4 23.02 36.21 11.70
N LEU A 5 21.85 36.84 11.85
CA LEU A 5 20.58 36.11 11.95
C LEU A 5 19.85 35.88 10.60
N ASN A 6 20.10 36.70 9.57
CA ASN A 6 19.39 36.58 8.29
C ASN A 6 19.95 35.52 7.32
N ARG A 7 21.10 34.90 7.63
CA ARG A 7 21.67 33.84 6.76
C ARG A 7 21.18 32.45 7.13
N PHE A 8 20.56 32.27 8.29
CA PHE A 8 20.06 30.97 8.72
C PHE A 8 18.65 30.66 8.19
N ILE A 9 17.83 31.69 7.93
CA ILE A 9 16.45 31.51 7.44
C ILE A 9 16.42 31.20 5.93
N ALA A 10 17.34 31.74 5.13
CA ALA A 10 17.37 31.51 3.68
C ALA A 10 17.80 30.09 3.26
N ARG A 11 18.39 29.30 4.18
CA ARG A 11 18.75 27.90 3.92
C ARG A 11 17.66 26.90 4.32
N LEU A 12 16.63 27.34 5.04
CA LEU A 12 15.49 26.48 5.36
C LEU A 12 14.46 26.43 4.22
N ASP A 13 14.48 27.39 3.30
CA ASP A 13 13.58 27.41 2.13
C ASP A 13 14.12 26.66 0.90
N SER A 14 15.41 26.25 0.86
CA SER A 14 15.96 25.54 -0.31
C SER A 14 15.93 24.00 -0.21
N ASP A 15 15.61 23.44 0.96
CA ASP A 15 15.56 21.98 1.19
C ASP A 15 14.13 21.44 1.34
N ALA A 16 13.13 22.19 0.86
CA ALA A 16 11.72 21.78 0.88
C ALA A 16 11.28 20.99 -0.38
N SER A 17 12.20 20.53 -1.23
CA SER A 17 11.87 19.84 -2.50
C SER A 17 12.19 18.33 -2.52
N ALA A 18 12.43 17.69 -1.38
CA ALA A 18 12.52 16.22 -1.31
C ALA A 18 11.94 15.59 -0.03
N GLN A 19 11.00 16.29 0.64
CA GLN A 19 10.14 15.63 1.61
C GLN A 19 9.08 14.86 0.83
N SER A 20 9.25 13.53 0.77
CA SER A 20 8.18 12.59 0.41
C SER A 20 6.96 12.94 1.24
N SER A 21 6.04 13.69 0.66
CA SER A 21 4.81 14.05 1.32
C SER A 21 4.01 12.77 1.49
N THR A 22 4.07 12.16 2.67
CA THR A 22 3.00 11.35 3.23
C THR A 22 1.78 12.27 3.43
N GLN A 23 1.26 12.82 2.33
CA GLN A 23 -0.09 13.33 2.29
C GLN A 23 -0.96 12.09 2.39
N ASN A 24 -1.60 11.91 3.54
CA ASN A 24 -2.80 11.10 3.60
C ASN A 24 -3.65 11.51 2.38
N PRO A 25 -4.05 10.56 1.53
CA PRO A 25 -4.89 10.87 0.39
C PRO A 25 -6.04 11.74 0.89
N GLY A 26 -6.19 12.93 0.32
CA GLY A 26 -7.34 13.77 0.65
C GLY A 26 -8.62 12.97 0.40
N ASP A 27 -9.71 13.32 1.08
CA ASP A 27 -10.99 12.61 0.96
C ASP A 27 -11.51 12.45 -0.49
N ASN A 28 -10.93 13.14 -1.47
CA ASN A 28 -11.29 13.06 -2.89
C ASN A 28 -10.13 12.66 -3.83
N THR A 29 -9.02 12.14 -3.33
CA THR A 29 -7.96 11.63 -4.22
C THR A 29 -8.49 10.42 -4.99
N LEU A 30 -8.39 10.47 -6.32
CA LEU A 30 -8.77 9.40 -7.23
C LEU A 30 -7.53 8.62 -7.67
N GLY A 31 -7.70 7.34 -7.95
CA GLY A 31 -6.67 6.50 -8.54
C GLY A 31 -7.29 5.35 -9.32
N PHE A 32 -6.48 4.69 -10.13
CA PHE A 32 -6.89 3.47 -10.82
C PHE A 32 -6.63 2.27 -9.90
N GLN A 33 -7.67 1.80 -9.23
CA GLN A 33 -7.64 0.58 -8.42
C GLN A 33 -7.35 -0.63 -9.29
N VAL A 34 -6.42 -1.47 -8.84
CA VAL A 34 -6.15 -2.77 -9.45
C VAL A 34 -7.26 -3.74 -9.06
N LEU A 35 -8.09 -4.15 -10.02
CA LEU A 35 -9.15 -5.15 -9.79
C LEU A 35 -8.68 -6.58 -10.06
N LYS A 36 -7.77 -6.73 -11.02
CA LYS A 36 -7.23 -8.03 -11.43
C LYS A 36 -5.83 -7.86 -11.98
N ASN A 37 -4.95 -8.77 -11.57
CA ASN A 37 -3.60 -8.87 -12.09
C ASN A 37 -3.39 -10.30 -12.64
N THR A 38 -3.25 -10.44 -13.96
CA THR A 38 -2.90 -11.72 -14.60
C THR A 38 -1.39 -11.86 -14.84
N ASN A 39 -0.63 -10.78 -14.64
CA ASN A 39 0.81 -10.78 -14.83
C ASN A 39 1.53 -10.91 -13.48
N LYS A 40 2.03 -12.11 -13.19
CA LYS A 40 2.71 -12.42 -11.94
C LYS A 40 4.08 -11.74 -11.78
N GLU A 41 4.62 -11.16 -12.85
CA GLU A 41 5.86 -10.39 -12.79
C GLU A 41 5.64 -8.99 -12.20
N LEU A 42 4.38 -8.51 -12.20
CA LEU A 42 4.01 -7.26 -11.56
C LEU A 42 3.61 -7.53 -10.12
N PRO A 43 4.33 -7.00 -9.11
CA PRO A 43 4.00 -7.17 -7.69
C PRO A 43 2.84 -6.24 -7.30
N LEU A 44 1.75 -6.28 -8.08
CA LEU A 44 0.54 -5.50 -7.86
C LEU A 44 -0.53 -6.39 -7.25
N GLU A 45 -1.07 -5.95 -6.12
CA GLU A 45 -2.08 -6.66 -5.39
C GLU A 45 -3.48 -6.14 -5.74
N PRO A 46 -4.36 -7.01 -6.25
CA PRO A 46 -5.75 -6.66 -6.48
C PRO A 46 -6.43 -6.17 -5.20
N TRP A 47 -7.39 -5.24 -5.35
CA TRP A 47 -8.10 -4.52 -4.30
C TRP A 47 -7.26 -3.50 -3.52
N PHE A 48 -6.01 -3.83 -3.17
CA PHE A 48 -5.16 -3.00 -2.31
C PHE A 48 -4.45 -1.86 -3.03
N ASP A 49 -3.97 -2.09 -4.25
CA ASP A 49 -3.12 -1.12 -4.94
C ASP A 49 -3.91 -0.22 -5.89
N PHE A 50 -3.53 1.06 -5.90
CA PHE A 50 -4.10 2.11 -6.72
C PHE A 50 -2.97 2.81 -7.47
N VAL A 51 -3.07 2.90 -8.80
CA VAL A 51 -2.18 3.75 -9.59
C VAL A 51 -2.65 5.20 -9.44
N VAL A 52 -1.79 6.03 -8.86
CA VAL A 52 -2.05 7.46 -8.57
C VAL A 52 -1.19 8.40 -9.40
N GLY A 53 -0.16 7.87 -10.07
CA GLY A 53 0.75 8.63 -10.91
C GLY A 53 1.44 7.76 -11.95
N ILE A 54 1.97 8.40 -12.99
CA ILE A 54 2.77 7.75 -14.03
C ILE A 54 3.92 8.67 -14.46
N ASN A 55 5.13 8.12 -14.51
CA ASN A 55 6.37 8.81 -14.84
C ASN A 55 6.61 10.09 -14.01
N GLY A 56 6.24 10.08 -12.73
CA GLY A 56 6.38 11.21 -11.81
C GLY A 56 5.30 12.29 -11.99
N HIS A 57 4.30 12.05 -12.85
CA HIS A 57 3.15 12.92 -13.00
C HIS A 57 1.94 12.32 -12.26
N PRO A 58 1.36 13.03 -11.28
CA PRO A 58 0.15 12.57 -10.62
C PRO A 58 -1.02 12.54 -11.60
N ILE A 59 -1.90 11.57 -11.44
CA ILE A 59 -3.13 11.43 -12.23
C ILE A 59 -4.16 12.42 -11.67
N GLU A 60 -4.07 13.67 -12.12
CA GLU A 60 -4.99 14.74 -11.70
C GLU A 60 -6.31 14.71 -12.49
N SER A 61 -6.23 14.35 -13.78
CA SER A 61 -7.38 14.16 -14.65
C SER A 61 -7.74 12.67 -14.67
N PRO A 62 -8.86 12.26 -14.04
CA PRO A 62 -9.24 10.87 -13.93
C PRO A 62 -9.88 10.34 -15.23
N ASP A 63 -9.28 10.64 -16.39
CA ASP A 63 -9.73 10.13 -17.69
C ASP A 63 -9.01 8.80 -18.01
N PRO A 64 -9.72 7.66 -18.04
CA PRO A 64 -9.14 6.37 -18.41
C PRO A 64 -8.48 6.37 -19.80
N GLY A 65 -8.94 7.22 -20.73
CA GLY A 65 -8.38 7.35 -22.06
C GLY A 65 -6.99 7.97 -22.07
N LEU A 66 -6.74 8.98 -21.24
CA LEU A 66 -5.43 9.62 -21.10
C LEU A 66 -4.42 8.65 -20.49
N PHE A 67 -4.79 8.00 -19.37
CA PHE A 67 -3.95 7.00 -18.74
C PHE A 67 -3.59 5.86 -19.70
N ALA A 68 -4.57 5.32 -20.42
CA ALA A 68 -4.32 4.28 -21.42
C ALA A 68 -3.41 4.76 -22.56
N THR A 69 -3.49 6.04 -22.95
CA THR A 69 -2.63 6.64 -23.98
C THR A 69 -1.20 6.78 -23.49
N GLU A 70 -0.98 7.24 -22.26
CA GLU A 70 0.35 7.35 -21.67
C GLU A 70 1.04 5.99 -21.53
N ILE A 71 0.32 4.97 -21.07
CA ILE A 71 0.84 3.60 -21.04
C ILE A 71 1.22 3.13 -22.45
N ARG A 72 0.37 3.37 -23.45
CA ARG A 72 0.67 2.99 -24.86
C ARG A 72 1.87 3.73 -25.43
N ASN A 73 2.11 4.98 -25.02
CA ASN A 73 3.29 5.74 -25.44
C ASN A 73 4.59 5.13 -24.92
N CYS A 74 4.53 4.40 -23.81
CA CYS A 74 5.65 3.65 -23.24
C CYS A 74 5.82 2.24 -23.84
N ALA A 75 4.99 1.83 -24.80
CA ALA A 75 5.02 0.48 -25.38
C ALA A 75 6.41 0.09 -25.92
N GLY A 76 6.89 -1.09 -25.52
CA GLY A 76 8.22 -1.59 -25.85
C GLY A 76 9.36 -0.98 -25.01
N ASN A 77 9.04 -0.15 -24.03
CA ASN A 77 9.98 0.50 -23.13
C ASN A 77 9.49 0.35 -21.67
N TYR A 78 10.08 1.10 -20.75
CA TYR A 78 9.71 1.12 -19.34
C TYR A 78 8.86 2.35 -19.02
N CYS A 79 7.94 2.21 -18.06
CA CYS A 79 7.31 3.34 -17.39
C CYS A 79 7.39 3.17 -15.88
N SER A 80 7.35 4.29 -15.17
CA SER A 80 7.22 4.30 -13.71
C SER A 80 5.76 4.51 -13.35
N LEU A 81 5.24 3.74 -12.42
CA LEU A 81 3.94 3.95 -11.79
C LEU A 81 4.14 4.41 -10.36
N ASP A 82 3.39 5.44 -9.95
CA ASP A 82 3.26 5.80 -8.54
C ASP A 82 2.03 5.07 -8.00
N LEU A 83 2.26 4.22 -7.00
CA LEU A 83 1.28 3.30 -6.46
C LEU A 83 0.97 3.68 -5.02
N TRP A 84 -0.31 3.84 -4.72
CA TRP A 84 -0.79 3.93 -3.35
C TRP A 84 -1.36 2.59 -2.93
N SER A 85 -0.86 2.02 -1.83
CA SER A 85 -1.36 0.77 -1.26
C SER A 85 -2.26 1.04 -0.06
N ALA A 86 -3.42 0.38 -0.05
CA ALA A 86 -4.36 0.41 1.07
C ALA A 86 -3.77 -0.23 2.33
N LYS A 87 -2.85 -1.19 2.19
CA LYS A 87 -2.08 -1.77 3.28
C LYS A 87 -1.09 -0.73 3.80
N GLY A 88 -1.24 -0.31 5.04
CA GLY A 88 -0.36 0.71 5.63
C GLY A 88 -0.51 2.13 5.08
N GLN A 89 -1.33 2.35 4.04
CA GLN A 89 -1.63 3.65 3.43
C GLN A 89 -0.40 4.35 2.85
N ARG A 90 0.47 3.60 2.18
CA ARG A 90 1.77 4.09 1.68
C ARG A 90 1.78 4.27 0.18
N THR A 91 2.59 5.23 -0.27
CA THR A 91 2.89 5.41 -1.68
C THR A 91 4.29 4.89 -1.97
N HIS A 92 4.44 4.09 -3.02
CA HIS A 92 5.73 3.63 -3.52
C HIS A 92 5.75 3.69 -5.05
N GLN A 93 6.96 3.68 -5.62
CA GLN A 93 7.17 3.80 -7.05
C GLN A 93 7.56 2.43 -7.64
N LEU A 94 6.91 2.01 -8.71
CA LEU A 94 7.18 0.75 -9.40
C LEU A 94 7.54 1.01 -10.86
N THR A 95 8.75 0.63 -11.25
CA THR A 95 9.15 0.64 -12.67
C THR A 95 8.71 -0.66 -13.33
N ILE A 96 7.92 -0.56 -14.40
CA ILE A 96 7.38 -1.71 -15.15
C ILE A 96 7.84 -1.66 -16.60
N ALA A 97 8.07 -2.84 -17.19
CA ALA A 97 8.23 -2.97 -18.63
C ALA A 97 6.84 -2.99 -19.28
N VAL A 98 6.61 -2.13 -20.28
CA VAL A 98 5.33 -2.07 -20.99
C VAL A 98 5.43 -2.89 -22.28
N PRO A 99 4.64 -3.97 -22.42
CA PRO A 99 4.66 -4.80 -23.63
C PRO A 99 4.26 -3.99 -24.88
N ALA A 100 4.91 -4.28 -26.01
CA ALA A 100 4.47 -3.74 -27.30
C ALA A 100 3.20 -4.46 -27.78
N PRO A 101 2.30 -3.78 -28.52
CA PRO A 101 1.13 -4.43 -29.12
C PRO A 101 1.53 -5.64 -29.97
N PRO A 102 0.76 -6.75 -29.94
CA PRO A 102 -0.59 -6.89 -29.39
C PRO A 102 -0.67 -7.27 -27.90
N SER A 103 0.47 -7.40 -27.21
CA SER A 103 0.51 -7.77 -25.78
C SER A 103 0.05 -6.60 -24.89
N SER A 104 -0.51 -6.93 -23.72
CA SER A 104 -0.96 -5.95 -22.72
C SER A 104 -0.32 -6.23 -21.36
N LEU A 105 -0.43 -5.27 -20.43
CA LEU A 105 0.08 -5.43 -19.06
C LEU A 105 -0.60 -6.54 -18.25
N GLY A 106 -1.76 -7.04 -18.70
CA GLY A 106 -2.52 -8.04 -17.95
C GLY A 106 -3.22 -7.50 -16.69
N LEU A 107 -3.42 -6.18 -16.62
CA LEU A 107 -4.10 -5.52 -15.51
C LEU A 107 -5.54 -5.14 -15.90
N THR A 108 -6.47 -5.33 -14.98
CA THR A 108 -7.81 -4.72 -15.04
C THR A 108 -7.86 -3.63 -13.98
N LEU A 109 -8.12 -2.40 -14.42
CA LEU A 109 -8.11 -1.23 -13.55
C LEU A 109 -9.49 -0.56 -13.55
N GLN A 110 -9.86 0.02 -12.41
CA GLN A 110 -11.05 0.84 -12.28
C GLN A 110 -10.70 2.14 -11.60
N LEU A 111 -11.16 3.26 -12.16
CA LEU A 111 -11.08 4.54 -11.48
C LEU A 111 -11.97 4.52 -10.22
N ALA A 112 -11.37 4.75 -9.06
CA ALA A 112 -12.04 4.77 -7.77
C ALA A 112 -11.38 5.78 -6.81
N PRO A 113 -12.15 6.34 -5.86
CA PRO A 113 -11.56 7.17 -4.83
C PRO A 113 -10.78 6.31 -3.82
N LEU A 114 -9.63 6.79 -3.37
CA LEU A 114 -8.76 6.05 -2.44
C LEU A 114 -9.46 5.81 -1.10
N ASN A 115 -10.31 6.74 -0.67
CA ASN A 115 -11.10 6.62 0.56
C ASN A 115 -12.15 5.49 0.52
N SER A 116 -12.41 4.88 -0.64
CA SER A 116 -13.27 3.69 -0.73
C SER A 116 -12.76 2.54 0.13
N THR A 117 -11.44 2.41 0.25
CA THR A 117 -10.74 1.42 1.10
C THR A 117 -10.92 1.65 2.59
N PHE A 118 -11.55 2.76 2.99
CA PHE A 118 -11.78 3.09 4.39
C PHE A 118 -13.05 2.40 4.91
N ASN A 119 -13.91 1.94 4.01
CA ASN A 119 -15.14 1.22 4.33
C ASN A 119 -14.82 -0.26 4.59
N ILE A 120 -14.04 -0.52 5.64
CA ILE A 120 -13.66 -1.86 6.08
C ILE A 120 -13.98 -2.06 7.56
N TRP A 121 -14.22 -3.31 7.95
CA TRP A 121 -14.53 -3.67 9.34
C TRP A 121 -13.52 -4.67 9.86
N HIS A 122 -12.85 -4.32 10.94
CA HIS A 122 -11.89 -5.18 11.61
C HIS A 122 -12.60 -6.10 12.62
N ILE A 123 -12.38 -7.41 12.53
CA ILE A 123 -12.90 -8.35 13.52
C ILE A 123 -12.07 -8.23 14.80
N LEU A 124 -12.66 -7.72 15.89
CA LEU A 124 -11.95 -7.57 17.16
C LEU A 124 -12.04 -8.83 18.01
N THR A 125 -13.25 -9.28 18.32
CA THR A 125 -13.46 -10.42 19.20
C THR A 125 -14.69 -11.20 18.75
N ILE A 126 -14.65 -12.51 18.92
CA ILE A 126 -15.78 -13.40 18.71
C ILE A 126 -16.11 -14.06 20.05
N PRO A 127 -17.09 -13.54 20.81
CA PRO A 127 -17.27 -13.91 22.22
C PRO A 127 -17.73 -15.34 22.47
N SER A 128 -18.31 -16.01 21.47
CA SER A 128 -18.95 -17.32 21.66
C SER A 128 -18.73 -18.24 20.46
N PRO A 129 -18.47 -19.54 20.69
CA PRO A 129 -18.32 -20.53 19.63
C PRO A 129 -19.65 -20.88 18.93
N LEU A 130 -20.79 -20.46 19.49
CA LEU A 130 -22.10 -20.68 18.88
C LEU A 130 -22.51 -19.54 17.93
N SER A 131 -21.69 -18.50 17.83
CA SER A 131 -21.98 -17.35 16.98
C SER A 131 -21.85 -17.70 15.49
N PRO A 132 -22.65 -17.07 14.62
CA PRO A 132 -22.48 -17.18 13.17
C PRO A 132 -21.06 -16.87 12.69
N ALA A 133 -20.42 -15.84 13.27
CA ALA A 133 -19.05 -15.46 12.94
C ALA A 133 -18.03 -16.57 13.24
N TYR A 134 -18.14 -17.23 14.41
CA TYR A 134 -17.26 -18.33 14.77
C TYR A 134 -17.44 -19.53 13.84
N ILE A 135 -18.69 -19.90 13.59
CA ILE A 135 -19.04 -21.06 12.76
C ILE A 135 -18.56 -20.86 11.31
N ALA A 136 -18.60 -19.62 10.82
CA ALA A 136 -18.09 -19.26 9.50
C ALA A 136 -16.56 -19.23 9.40
N GLY A 137 -15.85 -19.35 10.52
CA GLY A 137 -14.38 -19.33 10.53
C GLY A 137 -13.78 -17.93 10.38
N LEU A 138 -14.48 -16.89 10.87
CA LEU A 138 -13.86 -15.59 11.08
C LEU A 138 -12.86 -15.68 12.23
N LEU A 139 -11.73 -15.00 12.07
CA LEU A 139 -10.62 -15.00 13.00
C LEU A 139 -10.51 -13.64 13.70
N PRO A 140 -10.51 -13.59 15.03
CA PRO A 140 -10.37 -12.34 15.77
C PRO A 140 -8.99 -11.72 15.55
N HIS A 141 -8.93 -10.40 15.51
CA HIS A 141 -7.75 -9.54 15.34
C HIS A 141 -7.00 -9.63 14.00
N SER A 142 -7.15 -10.73 13.26
CA SER A 142 -6.46 -10.92 11.98
C SER A 142 -7.36 -10.64 10.77
N ASP A 143 -8.68 -10.78 10.90
CA ASP A 143 -9.60 -10.63 9.78
C ASP A 143 -10.16 -9.21 9.62
N TYR A 144 -10.22 -8.76 8.38
CA TYR A 144 -10.79 -7.50 7.94
C TYR A 144 -11.81 -7.77 6.84
N ILE A 145 -13.07 -7.39 7.07
CA ILE A 145 -14.12 -7.45 6.05
C ILE A 145 -13.90 -6.29 5.08
N LEU A 146 -13.60 -6.63 3.83
CA LEU A 146 -13.34 -5.68 2.75
C LEU A 146 -14.62 -5.25 2.02
N GLY A 147 -15.62 -6.14 1.99
CA GLY A 147 -16.78 -5.97 1.13
C GLY A 147 -17.68 -7.21 1.07
N SER A 148 -18.69 -7.13 0.22
CA SER A 148 -19.55 -8.25 -0.12
C SER A 148 -19.93 -8.16 -1.60
N PRO A 149 -20.07 -9.30 -2.31
CA PRO A 149 -20.68 -9.31 -3.64
C PRO A 149 -22.16 -8.89 -3.64
N SER A 150 -22.83 -8.92 -2.47
CA SER A 150 -24.26 -8.62 -2.36
C SER A 150 -24.60 -7.12 -2.37
N GLY A 151 -23.60 -6.23 -2.27
CA GLY A 151 -23.86 -4.79 -2.27
C GLY A 151 -22.62 -3.93 -1.98
N ILE A 152 -22.75 -2.63 -2.26
CA ILE A 152 -21.70 -1.65 -1.97
C ILE A 152 -21.78 -1.28 -0.49
N LEU A 153 -20.65 -1.34 0.21
CA LEU A 153 -20.55 -0.97 1.62
C LEU A 153 -19.93 0.42 1.75
N GLN A 154 -20.73 1.39 2.23
CA GLN A 154 -20.30 2.77 2.45
C GLN A 154 -20.76 3.30 3.80
N GLY A 155 -19.80 3.78 4.60
CA GLY A 155 -20.06 4.25 5.96
C GLY A 155 -20.21 3.12 6.97
N GLU A 156 -20.09 3.48 8.25
CA GLU A 156 -20.02 2.54 9.38
C GLU A 156 -21.23 1.60 9.48
N ALA A 157 -22.44 2.11 9.19
CA ALA A 157 -23.69 1.38 9.33
C ALA A 157 -23.94 0.35 8.23
N ALA A 158 -23.28 0.47 7.06
CA ALA A 158 -23.62 -0.31 5.87
C ALA A 158 -23.46 -1.82 6.06
N LEU A 159 -22.42 -2.28 6.76
CA LEU A 159 -22.28 -3.70 7.06
C LEU A 159 -23.39 -4.19 8.00
N GLY A 160 -23.79 -3.39 8.99
CA GLY A 160 -24.89 -3.71 9.87
C GLY A 160 -26.21 -3.85 9.12
N GLU A 161 -26.52 -2.90 8.23
CA GLU A 161 -27.68 -2.94 7.35
C GLU A 161 -27.67 -4.17 6.44
N LEU A 162 -26.53 -4.47 5.80
CA LEU A 162 -26.38 -5.65 4.95
C LEU A 162 -26.64 -6.95 5.73
N VAL A 163 -26.14 -7.04 6.96
CA VAL A 163 -26.34 -8.18 7.85
C VAL A 163 -27.81 -8.34 8.25
N GLU A 164 -28.49 -7.24 8.56
CA GLU A 164 -29.92 -7.22 8.89
C GLU A 164 -30.76 -7.67 7.70
N ASP A 165 -30.42 -7.20 6.49
CA ASP A 165 -31.08 -7.62 5.27
C ASP A 165 -30.88 -9.13 5.03
N HIS A 166 -29.73 -9.70 5.38
CA HIS A 166 -29.44 -11.13 5.17
C HIS A 166 -29.77 -12.03 6.36
N LEU A 167 -30.63 -11.59 7.28
CA LEU A 167 -31.04 -12.44 8.40
C LEU A 167 -31.66 -13.76 7.95
N ASN A 168 -31.15 -14.84 8.54
CA ASN A 168 -31.49 -16.24 8.27
C ASN A 168 -31.28 -16.64 6.80
N ARG A 169 -30.43 -15.92 6.07
CA ARG A 169 -30.03 -16.21 4.69
C ARG A 169 -28.51 -16.22 4.57
N THR A 170 -28.01 -16.89 3.55
CA THR A 170 -26.58 -16.88 3.23
C THR A 170 -26.13 -15.46 2.89
N LEU A 171 -25.06 -15.01 3.54
CA LEU A 171 -24.31 -13.80 3.25
C LEU A 171 -22.86 -14.18 2.94
N VAL A 172 -22.36 -13.73 1.80
CA VAL A 172 -20.95 -13.91 1.42
C VAL A 172 -20.20 -12.61 1.69
N LEU A 173 -19.04 -12.71 2.34
CA LEU A 173 -18.15 -11.60 2.64
C LEU A 173 -16.77 -11.84 2.01
N TRP A 174 -16.14 -10.79 1.51
CA TRP A 174 -14.73 -10.79 1.17
C TRP A 174 -13.93 -10.36 2.38
N VAL A 175 -13.06 -11.25 2.86
CA VAL A 175 -12.32 -11.07 4.10
C VAL A 175 -10.83 -11.18 3.81
N TYR A 176 -10.10 -10.11 4.12
CA TYR A 176 -8.65 -10.13 4.17
C TYR A 176 -8.16 -10.62 5.52
N ASN A 177 -7.19 -11.52 5.53
CA ASN A 177 -6.49 -11.92 6.72
C ASN A 177 -5.07 -11.33 6.72
N SER A 178 -4.74 -10.57 7.76
CA SER A 178 -3.44 -9.91 7.88
C SER A 178 -2.30 -10.85 8.27
N GLU A 179 -2.59 -11.99 8.90
CA GLU A 179 -1.58 -12.97 9.33
C GLU A 179 -1.06 -13.83 8.16
N PHE A 180 -1.97 -14.22 7.27
CA PHE A 180 -1.68 -15.05 6.10
C PHE A 180 -1.60 -14.24 4.78
N ASP A 181 -1.83 -12.94 4.86
CA ASP A 181 -1.82 -11.99 3.74
C ASP A 181 -2.68 -12.44 2.54
N VAL A 182 -3.90 -12.90 2.82
CA VAL A 182 -4.79 -13.52 1.83
C VAL A 182 -6.20 -12.98 1.92
N VAL A 183 -6.82 -12.77 0.76
CA VAL A 183 -8.26 -12.48 0.65
C VAL A 183 -9.00 -13.77 0.38
N ARG A 184 -10.05 -14.05 1.17
CA ARG A 184 -10.92 -15.21 1.02
C ARG A 184 -12.38 -14.83 1.07
N GLU A 185 -13.21 -15.66 0.44
CA GLU A 185 -14.66 -15.57 0.60
C GLU A 185 -15.08 -16.33 1.86
N VAL A 186 -15.91 -15.70 2.68
CA VAL A 186 -16.49 -16.29 3.88
C VAL A 186 -18.00 -16.30 3.72
N GLU A 187 -18.58 -17.50 3.72
CA GLU A 187 -20.02 -17.70 3.72
C GLU A 187 -20.52 -17.84 5.15
N LEU A 188 -21.52 -17.04 5.53
CA LEU A 188 -22.13 -17.13 6.85
C LEU A 188 -23.64 -16.88 6.78
N VAL A 189 -24.37 -17.34 7.80
CA VAL A 189 -25.81 -17.10 7.93
C VAL A 189 -26.05 -16.26 9.18
N PRO A 190 -26.27 -14.93 9.05
CA PRO A 190 -26.59 -14.09 10.19
C PRO A 190 -27.91 -14.56 10.80
N ARG A 191 -27.96 -14.69 12.12
CA ARG A 191 -29.19 -15.10 12.82
C ARG A 191 -29.24 -14.46 14.18
N ARG A 192 -30.43 -14.23 14.72
CA ARG A 192 -30.63 -13.83 16.12
C ARG A 192 -31.00 -15.05 16.96
N GLY A 193 -30.89 -14.93 18.28
CA GLY A 193 -31.32 -15.99 19.20
C GLY A 193 -30.43 -17.23 19.20
N TRP A 194 -29.19 -17.13 18.72
CA TRP A 194 -28.19 -18.19 18.78
C TRP A 194 -27.57 -18.37 20.18
N GLY A 195 -28.01 -17.58 21.17
CA GLY A 195 -27.51 -17.63 22.55
C GLY A 195 -26.56 -16.50 22.92
N GLY A 196 -26.46 -15.44 22.10
CA GLY A 196 -25.68 -14.25 22.41
C GLY A 196 -26.23 -12.98 21.73
N GLU A 197 -25.41 -11.93 21.69
CA GLU A 197 -25.80 -10.60 21.23
C GLU A 197 -25.54 -10.39 19.72
N GLY A 198 -26.48 -9.70 19.06
CA GLY A 198 -26.37 -9.35 17.66
C GLY A 198 -26.62 -10.53 16.70
N ALA A 199 -26.53 -10.23 15.40
CA ALA A 199 -26.81 -11.19 14.34
C ALA A 199 -25.58 -11.99 13.86
N LEU A 200 -24.37 -11.40 13.98
CA LEU A 200 -23.10 -12.06 13.65
C LEU A 200 -22.46 -12.72 14.88
N GLY A 201 -22.62 -12.10 16.05
CA GLY A 201 -21.90 -12.47 17.28
C GLY A 201 -20.39 -12.25 17.19
N ALA A 202 -20.00 -11.13 16.59
CA ALA A 202 -18.63 -10.61 16.58
C ALA A 202 -18.65 -9.13 16.95
N VAL A 203 -17.60 -8.68 17.64
CA VAL A 203 -17.31 -7.27 17.90
C VAL A 203 -16.48 -6.75 16.75
N LEU A 204 -16.94 -5.66 16.13
CA LEU A 204 -16.32 -5.07 14.94
C LEU A 204 -15.75 -3.70 15.28
N GLY A 205 -14.59 -3.40 14.70
CA GLY A 205 -14.00 -2.07 14.71
C GLY A 205 -14.14 -1.41 13.35
N TYR A 206 -14.46 -0.11 13.33
CA TYR A 206 -14.54 0.71 12.12
C TYR A 206 -13.79 2.04 12.31
N GLY A 207 -13.25 2.58 11.22
CA GLY A 207 -12.60 3.89 11.22
C GLY A 207 -11.08 3.85 11.35
N ALA A 208 -10.48 4.98 11.76
CA ALA A 208 -9.05 5.23 11.57
C ALA A 208 -8.10 4.22 12.26
N LEU A 209 -8.51 3.66 13.40
CA LEU A 209 -7.72 2.67 14.16
C LEU A 209 -7.91 1.23 13.69
N HIS A 210 -8.78 1.02 12.70
CA HIS A 210 -9.18 -0.28 12.19
C HIS A 210 -8.90 -0.42 10.69
N ARG A 211 -7.96 0.39 10.20
CA ARG A 211 -7.41 0.33 8.84
C ARG A 211 -6.47 -0.87 8.69
N LEU A 212 -6.19 -1.23 7.44
CA LEU A 212 -5.29 -2.35 7.14
C LEU A 212 -3.86 -2.06 7.63
N PRO A 213 -3.21 -3.04 8.30
CA PRO A 213 -1.82 -2.91 8.69
C PRO A 213 -0.89 -2.90 7.47
N VAL A 214 0.37 -2.52 7.70
CA VAL A 214 1.44 -2.71 6.70
C VAL A 214 1.63 -4.22 6.47
N GLY A 215 1.77 -4.65 5.22
CA GLY A 215 1.94 -6.05 4.86
C GLY A 215 3.21 -6.68 5.46
N ILE A 216 3.19 -8.01 5.66
CA ILE A 216 4.32 -8.76 6.20
C ILE A 216 5.40 -8.88 5.10
N GLY A 217 6.43 -8.05 5.16
CA GLY A 217 7.57 -8.10 4.23
C GLY A 217 7.98 -6.74 3.65
N GLU A 218 7.19 -5.69 3.88
CA GLU A 218 7.59 -4.33 3.54
C GLU A 218 8.42 -3.76 4.70
N GLU A 219 9.73 -3.56 4.48
CA GLU A 219 10.59 -2.95 5.50
C GLU A 219 10.01 -1.60 5.91
N VAL A 220 9.61 -1.48 7.18
CA VAL A 220 9.23 -0.20 7.76
C VAL A 220 10.51 0.58 7.92
N GLN A 221 10.86 1.39 6.91
CA GLN A 221 11.95 2.36 7.06
C GLN A 221 11.65 3.24 8.27
N ALA A 222 12.40 3.02 9.34
CA ALA A 222 12.25 3.82 10.54
C ALA A 222 12.81 5.23 10.27
N PRO A 223 12.24 6.30 10.84
CA PRO A 223 12.82 7.62 10.75
C PRO A 223 14.28 7.59 11.25
N GLY A 224 15.25 7.73 10.34
CA GLY A 224 16.69 7.78 10.65
C GLY A 224 17.55 6.63 10.12
N GLU A 225 17.00 5.65 9.39
CA GLU A 225 17.71 4.41 9.03
C GLU A 225 18.81 4.57 7.95
N HIS A 226 18.91 5.72 7.27
CA HIS A 226 19.94 5.98 6.25
C HIS A 226 21.00 7.04 6.64
N LEU A 227 21.07 7.50 7.88
CA LEU A 227 22.01 8.60 8.23
C LEU A 227 23.48 8.16 8.46
N PHE A 228 23.79 6.87 8.44
CA PHE A 228 25.12 6.36 8.84
C PHE A 228 25.77 5.38 7.87
N ASP A 229 25.35 5.31 6.61
CA ASP A 229 26.16 4.61 5.60
C ASP A 229 27.26 5.54 5.05
N ALA A 230 28.09 6.03 5.98
CA ALA A 230 29.41 6.55 5.63
C ALA A 230 30.31 5.33 5.38
N GLY A 231 30.29 4.84 4.13
CA GLY A 231 31.31 3.90 3.67
C GLY A 231 32.70 4.46 4.02
N PRO A 232 33.69 3.61 4.40
CA PRO A 232 35.00 4.10 4.77
C PRO A 232 35.63 4.76 3.54
N GLU A 233 35.67 6.10 3.54
CA GLU A 233 36.43 6.87 2.58
C GLU A 233 37.90 6.40 2.63
N ARG A 234 38.34 5.74 1.56
CA ARG A 234 39.76 5.66 1.24
C ARG A 234 40.21 7.08 0.88
N GLY A 235 40.77 7.77 1.87
CA GLY A 235 41.37 9.08 1.67
C GLY A 235 42.49 9.07 0.63
N PRO A 236 42.73 10.20 -0.07
CA PRO A 236 43.78 10.31 -1.06
C PRO A 236 45.12 10.59 -0.36
N THR A 237 46.05 9.62 -0.35
CA THR A 237 47.44 9.87 0.04
C THR A 237 48.23 10.36 -1.17
N GLY A 238 48.51 11.66 -1.22
CA GLY A 238 49.51 12.25 -2.10
C GLY A 238 50.77 12.65 -1.33
N THR A 239 51.92 12.16 -1.81
CA THR A 239 53.27 12.79 -1.93
C THR A 239 53.89 13.47 -0.68
N GLY A 240 55.16 13.27 -0.30
CA GLY A 240 56.36 12.71 -0.94
C GLY A 240 57.60 12.97 -0.05
N ASP A 241 58.79 12.76 -0.62
CA ASP A 241 60.18 12.91 -0.10
C ASP A 241 60.69 11.84 0.89
N ASP A 242 61.94 11.38 0.87
CA ASP A 242 63.12 11.48 -0.02
C ASP A 242 64.19 10.54 0.59
N LEU A 243 65.24 10.22 -0.18
CA LEU A 243 66.58 9.70 0.17
C LEU A 243 66.88 8.21 -0.10
N GLY A 244 67.68 7.99 -1.14
CA GLY A 244 68.90 7.15 -1.04
C GLY A 244 69.05 5.98 -2.03
N GLU A 245 69.77 6.21 -3.13
CA GLU A 245 70.36 5.23 -4.08
C GLU A 245 71.39 4.23 -3.42
N PRO A 246 72.18 3.42 -4.18
CA PRO A 246 71.89 2.29 -5.07
C PRO A 246 72.82 1.05 -4.79
N GLY A 247 72.76 -0.01 -5.61
CA GLY A 247 73.81 -1.05 -5.72
C GLY A 247 73.27 -2.48 -5.76
N GLU A 248 73.23 -3.15 -6.92
CA GLU A 248 74.28 -3.98 -7.55
C GLU A 248 74.12 -5.50 -7.28
N ALA A 249 73.79 -6.21 -8.36
CA ALA A 249 74.25 -7.52 -8.88
C ALA A 249 74.54 -8.76 -7.98
N GLU A 250 74.10 -9.91 -8.54
CA GLU A 250 74.67 -11.29 -8.48
C GLU A 250 74.69 -11.98 -7.08
N GLU A 251 74.62 -13.30 -6.88
CA GLU A 251 74.81 -14.51 -7.67
C GLU A 251 74.17 -15.70 -6.88
N SER A 252 73.96 -16.83 -7.58
CA SER A 252 73.73 -18.22 -7.08
C SER A 252 72.32 -18.65 -6.65
#